data_AF-A0A3R7P7R3-F1
#
_entry.id   AF-A0A3R7P7R3-F1
#
_cell.length_a   1.000
_cell.length_b   1.000
_cell.length_c   1.000
_cell.angle_alpha   90.00
_cell.angle_beta   90.00
_cell.angle_gamma   90.00
#
_symmetry.space_group_name_H-M   'P 1'
#
loop_
_entity.id
_entity.type
_entity.pdbx_description
1 polymer ?
#
loop_
_entity_poly.entity_id
_entity_poly.type
_entity_poly.pdbx_seq_one_letter_code
_entity_poly.pdbx_strand_id
1 'polypeptide(L)'
;MALIPYFSVLFLLFIFTDVISGYVYNNEFKEELLVKPLPSGHVYSHFEFTTTWATPGIQESVEQYTDFEFEHYDLFPRALGEIVERYHVRELHLSLTQGFWRHRKWGYPVIDAPPGAQLWVWFNPSDEDLDQTWRDLVNALSGLVCASLNFIDSTNTVSPELSYRPLGLAEKW
;
A
#
# COMPACT_ATOMS: atom_id res chain seq x y z
N MET A 1 -37.41 -29.21 39.48
CA MET A 1 -36.08 -29.75 39.12
C MET A 1 -35.99 -29.95 37.60
N ALA A 2 -36.26 -28.90 36.80
CA ALA A 2 -36.30 -29.01 35.32
C ALA A 2 -35.80 -27.73 34.59
N LEU A 3 -35.24 -26.74 35.30
CA LEU A 3 -34.79 -25.47 34.73
C LEU A 3 -33.31 -25.48 34.28
N ILE A 4 -32.54 -26.45 34.76
CA ILE A 4 -31.11 -26.63 34.44
C ILE A 4 -30.85 -26.95 32.95
N PRO A 5 -31.64 -27.80 32.25
CA PRO A 5 -31.37 -28.11 30.84
C PRO A 5 -31.64 -26.93 29.91
N TYR A 6 -32.63 -26.08 30.21
CA TYR A 6 -32.92 -24.88 29.42
C TYR A 6 -31.80 -23.85 29.50
N PHE A 7 -31.17 -23.71 30.67
CA PHE A 7 -30.05 -22.79 30.86
C PHE A 7 -28.79 -23.25 30.10
N SER A 8 -28.48 -24.56 30.10
CA SER A 8 -27.38 -25.09 29.29
C SER A 8 -27.63 -24.98 27.79
N VAL A 9 -28.87 -25.17 27.31
CA VAL A 9 -29.20 -25.03 25.89
C VAL A 9 -29.14 -23.56 25.46
N LEU A 10 -29.63 -22.62 26.29
CA LEU A 10 -29.52 -21.18 26.04
C LEU A 10 -28.06 -20.71 26.05
N PHE A 11 -27.25 -21.22 26.97
CA PHE A 11 -25.81 -20.93 27.03
C PHE A 11 -25.08 -21.46 25.79
N LEU A 12 -25.38 -22.69 25.36
CA LEU A 12 -24.80 -23.27 24.13
C LEU A 12 -25.25 -22.53 22.87
N LEU A 13 -26.51 -22.07 22.81
CA LEU A 13 -27.00 -21.23 21.71
C LEU A 13 -26.31 -19.86 21.69
N PHE A 14 -26.06 -19.25 22.86
CA PHE A 14 -25.36 -17.95 22.97
C PHE A 14 -23.90 -18.06 22.52
N ILE A 15 -23.20 -19.13 22.95
CA ILE A 15 -21.84 -19.45 22.48
C ILE A 15 -21.83 -19.70 20.97
N PHE A 16 -22.85 -20.38 20.42
CA PHE A 16 -22.95 -20.61 18.98
C PHE A 16 -23.21 -19.33 18.18
N THR A 17 -24.00 -18.38 18.70
CA THR A 17 -24.26 -17.10 18.03
C THR A 17 -23.04 -16.18 18.04
N ASP A 18 -22.25 -16.18 19.12
CA ASP A 18 -21.01 -15.39 19.18
C ASP A 18 -19.92 -15.95 18.24
N VAL A 19 -19.85 -17.28 18.08
CA VAL A 19 -18.88 -17.93 17.18
C VAL A 19 -19.18 -17.70 15.69
N ILE A 20 -20.44 -17.45 15.31
CA ILE A 20 -20.84 -17.29 13.90
C ILE A 20 -20.70 -15.84 13.40
N SER A 21 -20.50 -14.86 14.29
CA SER A 21 -20.18 -13.49 13.88
C SER A 21 -18.72 -13.36 13.46
N GLY A 22 -18.36 -14.01 12.35
CA GLY A 22 -17.12 -13.68 11.64
C GLY A 22 -17.22 -12.21 11.19
N TYR A 23 -16.31 -11.36 11.69
CA TYR A 23 -16.17 -10.01 11.18
C TYR A 23 -15.83 -10.10 9.69
N VAL A 24 -16.78 -9.74 8.83
CA VAL A 24 -16.50 -9.58 7.41
C VAL A 24 -15.76 -8.27 7.25
N TYR A 25 -14.43 -8.34 7.16
CA TYR A 25 -13.60 -7.20 6.82
C TYR A 25 -13.94 -6.77 5.38
N ASN A 26 -14.27 -5.50 5.21
CA ASN A 26 -14.69 -4.97 3.93
C ASN A 26 -13.46 -4.48 3.14
N ASN A 27 -12.61 -5.42 2.74
CA ASN A 27 -11.55 -5.14 1.77
C ASN A 27 -12.21 -4.85 0.42
N GLU A 28 -11.83 -3.75 -0.23
CA GLU A 28 -12.44 -3.32 -1.48
C GLU A 28 -11.38 -3.28 -2.58
N PHE A 29 -11.74 -3.75 -3.77
CA PHE A 29 -10.92 -3.63 -4.97
C PHE A 29 -11.71 -2.89 -6.06
N LYS A 30 -11.16 -1.78 -6.56
CA LYS A 30 -11.73 -0.95 -7.62
C LYS A 30 -10.83 -0.94 -8.82
N GLU A 31 -11.46 -1.02 -10.00
CA GLU A 31 -10.80 -0.92 -11.30
C GLU A 31 -11.46 0.22 -12.08
N GLU A 32 -10.68 1.17 -12.56
CA GLU A 32 -11.14 2.31 -13.35
C GLU A 32 -10.36 2.42 -14.66
N LEU A 33 -11.08 2.74 -15.74
CA LEU A 33 -10.51 2.94 -17.07
C LEU A 33 -10.97 4.27 -17.64
N LEU A 34 -10.02 5.18 -17.88
CA LEU A 34 -10.24 6.40 -18.64
C LEU A 34 -9.68 6.22 -20.05
N VAL A 35 -10.54 6.41 -21.06
CA VAL A 35 -10.13 6.48 -22.48
C VAL A 35 -10.45 7.87 -23.02
N LYS A 36 -9.43 8.55 -23.53
CA LYS A 36 -9.54 9.93 -24.01
C LYS A 36 -8.84 10.11 -25.36
N PRO A 37 -9.55 10.54 -26.42
CA PRO A 37 -8.88 10.93 -27.66
C PRO A 37 -8.07 12.22 -27.43
N LEU A 38 -6.86 12.25 -27.96
CA LEU A 38 -5.96 13.40 -27.87
C LEU A 38 -6.02 14.25 -29.15
N PRO A 39 -5.78 15.58 -29.09
CA PRO A 39 -5.77 16.44 -30.27
C PRO A 39 -4.75 16.02 -31.34
N SER A 40 -3.74 15.26 -30.93
CA SER A 40 -2.71 14.69 -31.79
C SER A 40 -3.18 13.47 -32.61
N GLY A 41 -4.43 13.02 -32.45
CA GLY A 41 -4.97 11.79 -33.06
C GLY A 41 -4.59 10.49 -32.34
N HIS A 42 -3.85 10.57 -31.22
CA HIS A 42 -3.55 9.42 -30.37
C HIS A 42 -4.71 9.16 -29.40
N VAL A 43 -4.75 7.97 -28.79
CA VAL A 43 -5.70 7.64 -27.72
C VAL A 43 -4.92 7.49 -26.43
N TYR A 44 -5.32 8.25 -25.40
CA TYR A 44 -4.83 8.08 -24.04
C TYR A 44 -5.72 7.09 -23.30
N SER A 45 -5.12 6.03 -22.76
CA SER A 45 -5.78 5.07 -21.89
C SER A 45 -5.08 5.06 -20.54
N HIS A 46 -5.82 5.26 -19.46
CA HIS A 46 -5.35 5.19 -18.07
C HIS A 46 -6.12 4.11 -17.35
N PHE A 47 -5.39 3.18 -16.73
CA PHE A 47 -5.93 2.09 -15.94
C PHE A 47 -5.51 2.32 -14.49
N GLU A 48 -6.48 2.27 -13.59
CA GLU A 48 -6.26 2.47 -12.17
C GLU A 48 -6.85 1.31 -11.39
N PHE A 49 -6.03 0.73 -10.52
CA PHE A 49 -6.39 -0.40 -9.67
C PHE A 49 -6.16 0.04 -8.22
N THR A 50 -7.22 0.10 -7.43
CA THR A 50 -7.15 0.53 -6.03
C THR A 50 -7.61 -0.61 -5.15
N THR A 51 -6.77 -1.01 -4.20
CA THR A 51 -7.15 -1.95 -3.14
C THR A 51 -7.15 -1.22 -1.81
N THR A 52 -8.25 -1.31 -1.06
CA THR A 52 -8.33 -0.80 0.30
C THR A 52 -8.49 -1.96 1.27
N TRP A 53 -7.80 -1.87 2.41
CA TRP A 53 -7.82 -2.89 3.45
C TRP A 53 -8.41 -2.28 4.72
N ALA A 54 -9.41 -2.95 5.28
CA ALA A 54 -10.17 -2.45 6.43
C ALA A 54 -10.04 -3.40 7.64
N THR A 55 -8.87 -4.03 7.80
CA THR A 55 -8.59 -4.89 8.96
C THR A 55 -8.24 -4.04 10.18
N PRO A 56 -8.78 -4.34 11.38
CA PRO A 56 -8.52 -3.58 12.60
C PRO A 56 -7.04 -3.40 12.92
N GLY A 57 -6.21 -4.45 12.75
CA GLY A 57 -4.76 -4.36 13.00
C GLY A 57 -4.08 -3.32 12.11
N ILE A 58 -4.42 -3.28 10.81
CA ILE A 58 -3.89 -2.27 9.88
C ILE A 58 -4.35 -0.87 10.29
N GLN A 59 -5.63 -0.71 10.65
CA GLN A 59 -6.18 0.57 11.08
C GLN A 59 -5.46 1.07 12.35
N GLU A 60 -5.25 0.20 13.33
CA GLU A 60 -4.50 0.51 14.54
C GLU A 60 -3.06 0.88 14.24
N SER A 61 -2.36 0.13 13.39
CA SER A 61 -1.00 0.44 12.93
C SER A 61 -0.89 1.81 12.23
N VAL A 62 -1.93 2.22 11.49
CA VAL A 62 -2.01 3.56 10.87
C VAL A 62 -2.20 4.63 11.94
N GLU A 63 -3.11 4.44 12.88
CA GLU A 63 -3.43 5.42 13.93
C GLU A 63 -2.30 5.62 14.95
N GLN A 64 -1.61 4.53 15.30
CA GLN A 64 -0.54 4.52 16.30
C GLN A 64 0.84 4.81 15.70
N TYR A 65 0.95 4.91 14.38
CA TYR A 65 2.22 5.12 13.68
C TYR A 65 3.25 4.01 13.97
N THR A 66 2.78 2.76 14.03
CA THR A 66 3.56 1.53 14.24
C THR A 66 3.58 0.63 13.00
N ASP A 67 4.44 -0.39 12.98
CA ASP A 67 4.51 -1.32 11.85
C ASP A 67 3.16 -1.97 11.53
N PHE A 68 2.94 -2.22 10.24
CA PHE A 68 1.70 -2.84 9.77
C PHE A 68 1.62 -4.30 10.21
N GLU A 69 0.58 -4.64 10.94
CA GLU A 69 0.30 -6.03 11.33
C GLU A 69 -0.61 -6.70 10.30
N PHE A 70 -0.01 -7.46 9.38
CA PHE A 70 -0.74 -8.20 8.36
C PHE A 70 -1.12 -9.60 8.85
N GLU A 71 -2.37 -9.80 9.30
CA GLU A 71 -2.86 -11.14 9.63
C GLU A 71 -3.16 -11.98 8.37
N HIS A 72 -3.82 -11.36 7.39
CA HIS A 72 -4.20 -11.97 6.12
C HIS A 72 -4.10 -10.96 4.99
N TYR A 73 -3.49 -11.36 3.88
CA TYR A 73 -3.24 -10.47 2.76
C TYR A 73 -4.44 -10.28 1.82
N ASP A 74 -5.37 -11.24 1.77
CA ASP A 74 -6.59 -11.20 0.94
C ASP A 74 -6.35 -10.66 -0.50
N LEU A 75 -6.74 -9.41 -0.76
CA LEU A 75 -6.61 -8.72 -2.05
C LEU A 75 -5.24 -8.06 -2.27
N PHE A 76 -4.41 -7.96 -1.24
CA PHE A 76 -3.05 -7.42 -1.34
C PHE A 76 -2.03 -8.50 -1.70
N PRO A 77 -1.07 -8.23 -2.60
CA PRO A 77 0.03 -9.16 -2.83
C PRO A 77 0.89 -9.33 -1.58
N ARG A 78 0.90 -10.55 -1.03
CA ARG A 78 1.73 -10.93 0.13
C ARG A 78 3.19 -10.50 0.00
N ALA A 79 3.78 -10.64 -1.18
CA ALA A 79 5.17 -10.28 -1.43
C ALA A 79 5.44 -8.78 -1.19
N LEU A 80 4.48 -7.90 -1.46
CA LEU A 80 4.60 -6.48 -1.14
C LEU A 80 4.43 -6.24 0.36
N GLY A 81 3.45 -6.89 0.99
CA GLY A 81 3.23 -6.76 2.43
C GLY A 81 4.41 -7.21 3.28
N GLU A 82 5.05 -8.33 2.93
CA GLU A 82 6.27 -8.78 3.61
C GLU A 82 7.43 -7.80 3.49
N ILE A 83 7.56 -7.11 2.33
CA ILE A 83 8.56 -6.04 2.15
C ILE A 83 8.21 -4.84 3.03
N VAL A 84 6.94 -4.43 3.03
CA VAL A 84 6.48 -3.27 3.80
C VAL A 84 6.71 -3.47 5.29
N GLU A 85 6.35 -4.65 5.81
CA GLU A 85 6.54 -5.03 7.20
C GLU A 85 8.02 -5.16 7.58
N ARG A 86 8.81 -5.90 6.79
CA ARG A 86 10.22 -6.17 7.09
C ARG A 86 11.09 -4.91 7.16
N TYR A 87 10.80 -3.94 6.32
CA TYR A 87 11.63 -2.73 6.19
C TYR A 87 10.98 -1.50 6.83
N HIS A 88 10.01 -1.70 7.74
CA HIS A 88 9.36 -0.61 8.49
C HIS A 88 8.81 0.50 7.59
N VAL A 89 8.27 0.14 6.43
CA VAL A 89 7.77 1.09 5.44
C VAL A 89 6.39 1.56 5.86
N ARG A 90 6.23 2.89 5.99
CA ARG A 90 4.94 3.54 6.21
C ARG A 90 4.24 3.82 4.88
N GLU A 91 4.97 4.39 3.93
CA GLU A 91 4.44 4.78 2.64
C GLU A 91 5.50 4.55 1.58
N LEU A 92 5.11 4.02 0.42
CA LEU A 92 6.01 3.72 -0.67
C LEU A 92 5.36 4.07 -1.98
N HIS A 93 6.10 4.77 -2.81
CA HIS A 93 5.67 5.15 -4.16
C HIS A 93 6.75 4.75 -5.14
N LEU A 94 6.36 3.95 -6.13
CA LEU A 94 7.22 3.50 -7.20
C LEU A 94 6.55 3.83 -8.53
N SER A 95 7.24 4.61 -9.38
CA SER A 95 6.83 4.85 -10.76
C SER A 95 7.87 4.28 -11.72
N LEU A 96 7.42 3.50 -12.70
CA LEU A 96 8.23 2.96 -13.78
C LEU A 96 7.66 3.46 -15.12
N THR A 97 8.33 4.44 -15.72
CA THR A 97 7.85 5.11 -16.93
C THR A 97 8.77 4.84 -18.09
N GLN A 98 8.23 4.26 -19.16
CA GLN A 98 8.95 4.12 -20.42
C GLN A 98 8.70 5.32 -21.33
N GLY A 99 9.78 6.02 -21.70
CA GLY A 99 9.70 7.21 -22.56
C GLY A 99 9.35 8.48 -21.80
N PHE A 100 8.89 9.51 -22.53
CA PHE A 100 8.60 10.83 -21.97
C PHE A 100 7.22 11.31 -22.40
N TRP A 101 6.42 11.76 -21.43
CA TRP A 101 5.10 12.33 -21.71
C TRP A 101 5.21 13.71 -22.35
N ARG A 102 4.57 13.91 -23.49
CA ARG A 102 4.67 15.17 -24.24
C ARG A 102 3.54 16.12 -23.84
N HIS A 103 3.66 16.78 -22.68
CA HIS A 103 2.60 17.66 -22.13
C HIS A 103 2.07 18.69 -23.13
N ARG A 104 2.94 19.29 -23.95
CA ARG A 104 2.52 20.27 -24.99
C ARG A 104 1.62 19.69 -26.08
N LYS A 105 1.75 18.40 -26.39
CA LYS A 105 0.97 17.73 -27.46
C LYS A 105 -0.20 16.92 -26.92
N TRP A 106 -0.05 16.37 -25.72
CA TRP A 106 -0.99 15.41 -25.14
C TRP A 106 -1.77 15.97 -23.93
N GLY A 107 -1.42 17.17 -23.46
CA GLY A 107 -1.97 17.73 -22.21
C GLY A 107 -1.36 17.06 -20.98
N TYR A 108 -1.98 17.25 -19.82
CA TYR A 108 -1.57 16.58 -18.58
C TYR A 108 -2.24 15.19 -18.46
N PRO A 109 -1.51 14.16 -18.02
CA PRO A 109 -2.07 12.84 -17.72
C PRO A 109 -2.88 12.88 -16.40
N VAL A 110 -3.58 11.80 -16.06
CA VAL A 110 -4.29 11.68 -14.76
C VAL A 110 -3.28 11.71 -13.61
N ILE A 111 -2.22 10.91 -13.73
CA ILE A 111 -1.07 10.89 -12.81
C ILE A 111 0.18 11.17 -13.63
N ASP A 112 0.95 12.18 -13.23
CA ASP A 112 2.21 12.52 -13.88
C ASP A 112 3.36 11.74 -13.23
N ALA A 113 4.29 11.25 -14.05
CA ALA A 113 5.43 10.46 -13.58
C ALA A 113 6.68 10.81 -14.40
N PRO A 114 7.86 10.89 -13.76
CA PRO A 114 9.10 11.16 -14.47
C PRO A 114 9.49 9.98 -15.37
N PRO A 115 10.31 10.21 -16.42
CA PRO A 115 10.87 9.13 -17.23
C PRO A 115 11.80 8.24 -16.39
N GLY A 116 11.79 6.94 -16.65
CA GLY A 116 12.64 5.97 -15.95
C GLY A 116 11.99 5.46 -14.65
N ALA A 117 12.81 5.21 -13.63
CA ALA A 117 12.36 4.73 -12.33
C ALA A 117 12.45 5.86 -11.29
N GLN A 118 11.39 6.06 -10.53
CA GLN A 118 11.37 6.93 -9.35
C GLN A 118 10.81 6.13 -8.17
N LEU A 119 11.50 6.21 -7.04
CA LEU A 119 11.11 5.58 -5.79
C LEU A 119 11.26 6.62 -4.67
N TRP A 120 10.24 6.73 -3.83
CA TRP A 120 10.34 7.44 -2.56
C TRP A 120 9.54 6.70 -1.49
N VAL A 121 10.02 6.80 -0.27
CA VAL A 121 9.55 5.99 0.85
C VAL A 121 9.53 6.82 2.12
N TRP A 122 8.49 6.64 2.92
CA TRP A 122 8.46 7.04 4.32
C TRP A 122 8.60 5.80 5.17
N PHE A 123 9.49 5.88 6.14
CA PHE A 123 9.69 4.83 7.14
C PHE A 123 8.95 5.18 8.43
N ASN A 124 8.60 4.15 9.19
CA ASN A 124 8.25 4.32 10.58
C ASN A 124 9.47 4.81 11.38
N PRO A 125 9.27 5.51 12.51
CA PRO A 125 10.35 5.92 13.38
C PRO A 125 10.97 4.65 13.96
N SER A 126 12.27 4.47 13.76
CA SER A 126 13.02 3.31 14.23
C SER A 126 14.41 3.76 14.66
N ASP A 127 15.01 3.02 15.59
CA ASP A 127 16.40 3.20 16.03
C ASP A 127 17.40 2.53 15.06
N GLU A 128 16.92 1.91 13.98
CA GLU A 128 17.73 1.23 12.98
C GLU A 128 18.50 2.18 12.05
N ASP A 129 19.55 1.65 11.43
CA ASP A 129 20.31 2.35 10.39
C ASP A 129 19.47 2.49 9.12
N LEU A 130 18.80 3.64 8.97
CA LEU A 130 17.95 3.96 7.82
C LEU A 130 18.66 3.83 6.47
N ASP A 131 19.97 4.12 6.41
CA ASP A 131 20.72 4.00 5.15
C ASP A 131 20.88 2.53 4.76
N GLN A 132 21.05 1.64 5.74
CA GLN A 132 21.11 0.21 5.49
C GLN A 132 19.72 -0.35 5.14
N THR A 133 18.69 0.02 5.90
CA THR A 133 17.30 -0.38 5.63
C THR A 133 16.86 0.07 4.24
N TRP A 134 17.20 1.29 3.83
CA TRP A 134 16.96 1.80 2.48
C TRP A 134 17.62 0.94 1.39
N ARG A 135 18.92 0.63 1.54
CA ARG A 135 19.65 -0.22 0.58
C ARG A 135 19.02 -1.60 0.45
N ASP A 136 18.65 -2.21 1.58
CA ASP A 136 18.08 -3.55 1.58
C ASP A 136 16.66 -3.56 0.98
N LEU A 137 15.86 -2.53 1.26
CA LEU A 137 14.55 -2.32 0.64
C LEU A 137 14.65 -2.20 -0.88
N VAL A 138 15.56 -1.35 -1.39
CA VAL A 138 15.77 -1.16 -2.83
C VAL A 138 16.16 -2.48 -3.51
N ASN A 139 17.07 -3.25 -2.89
CA ASN A 139 17.48 -4.55 -3.42
C ASN A 139 16.33 -5.56 -3.45
N ALA A 140 15.50 -5.62 -2.40
CA ALA A 140 14.34 -6.49 -2.35
C ALA A 140 13.29 -6.12 -3.42
N LEU A 141 12.98 -4.82 -3.55
CA LEU A 141 12.04 -4.31 -4.56
C LEU A 141 12.52 -4.59 -5.98
N SER A 142 13.81 -4.42 -6.25
CA SER A 142 14.44 -4.73 -7.54
C SER A 142 14.12 -6.16 -8.01
N GLY A 143 14.20 -7.12 -7.08
CA GLY A 143 13.82 -8.51 -7.33
C GLY A 143 12.32 -8.71 -7.55
N LEU A 144 11.48 -8.00 -6.78
CA LEU A 144 10.02 -8.15 -6.86
C LEU A 144 9.43 -7.56 -8.15
N VAL A 145 9.85 -6.36 -8.55
CA VAL A 145 9.32 -5.68 -9.74
C VAL A 145 10.08 -6.01 -11.02
N CYS A 146 11.11 -6.87 -10.94
CA CYS A 146 11.99 -7.23 -12.05
C CYS A 146 12.56 -6.01 -12.79
N ALA A 147 12.77 -4.90 -12.06
CA ALA A 147 13.33 -3.67 -12.57
C ALA A 147 14.67 -3.44 -11.89
N SER A 148 15.65 -2.88 -12.62
CA SER A 148 17.00 -2.67 -12.10
C SER A 148 17.05 -1.48 -11.13
N LEU A 149 16.34 -1.57 -10.01
CA LEU A 149 16.28 -0.53 -8.98
C LEU A 149 17.58 -0.43 -8.18
N ASN A 150 18.46 -1.43 -8.26
CA ASN A 150 19.77 -1.46 -7.58
C ASN A 150 20.71 -0.30 -7.97
N PHE A 151 20.39 0.49 -9.00
CA PHE A 151 21.11 1.72 -9.31
C PHE A 151 20.73 2.90 -8.41
N ILE A 152 19.68 2.77 -7.60
CA ILE A 152 19.30 3.74 -6.59
C ILE A 152 20.18 3.48 -5.35
N ASP A 153 21.05 4.43 -5.03
CA ASP A 153 22.03 4.35 -3.95
C ASP A 153 22.19 5.71 -3.26
N SER A 154 23.12 5.82 -2.32
CA SER A 154 23.33 7.07 -1.57
C SER A 154 23.82 8.25 -2.43
N THR A 155 24.25 8.03 -3.67
CA THR A 155 24.72 9.10 -4.57
C THR A 155 23.59 9.79 -5.32
N ASN A 156 22.43 9.12 -5.44
CA ASN A 156 21.24 9.64 -6.11
C ASN A 156 19.97 9.59 -5.24
N THR A 157 20.12 9.28 -3.95
CA THR A 157 19.07 9.35 -2.93
C THR A 157 19.22 10.65 -2.12
N VAL A 158 18.09 11.27 -1.79
CA VAL A 158 18.03 12.46 -0.93
C VAL A 158 16.89 12.29 0.08
N SER A 159 17.03 12.90 1.26
CA SER A 159 15.97 12.97 2.27
C SER A 159 15.47 14.42 2.39
N PRO A 160 14.47 14.84 1.57
CA PRO A 160 13.98 16.21 1.58
C PRO A 160 13.04 16.46 2.76
N GLU A 161 13.23 17.57 3.48
CA GLU A 161 12.40 17.89 4.66
C GLU A 161 10.98 18.40 4.31
N LEU A 162 10.80 19.00 3.14
CA LEU A 162 9.56 19.72 2.77
C LEU A 162 8.79 19.12 1.59
N SER A 163 9.48 18.38 0.73
CA SER A 163 8.89 17.77 -0.47
C SER A 163 8.52 16.32 -0.20
N TYR A 164 7.55 15.78 -0.96
CA TYR A 164 7.10 14.37 -0.86
C TYR A 164 6.45 14.00 0.48
N ARG A 165 5.66 14.89 1.08
CA ARG A 165 4.83 14.56 2.25
C ARG A 165 3.95 13.32 1.99
N PRO A 166 3.71 12.45 3.00
CA PRO A 166 2.74 11.36 2.89
C PRO A 166 1.44 11.83 2.26
N LEU A 167 1.04 11.12 1.21
CA LEU A 167 -0.21 11.35 0.48
C LEU A 167 -1.33 10.45 1.01
N GLY A 168 -0.99 9.45 1.84
CA GLY A 168 -1.91 8.47 2.40
C GLY A 168 -2.61 8.89 3.70
N LEU A 169 -3.26 7.92 4.35
CA LEU A 169 -4.12 8.07 5.54
C LEU A 169 -3.41 8.55 6.82
N ALA A 170 -2.08 8.63 6.85
CA ALA A 170 -1.32 9.13 7.98
C ALA A 170 -1.25 10.68 7.95
N GLU A 171 -2.37 11.35 8.20
CA GLU A 171 -2.47 12.82 8.16
C GLU A 171 -1.95 13.55 9.43
N LYS A 172 -1.40 12.85 10.42
CA LYS A 172 -0.96 13.53 11.66
C LYS A 172 0.44 14.13 11.53
N TRP A 173 0.46 15.42 11.26
CA TRP A 173 1.56 16.34 11.56
C TRP A 173 1.27 17.10 12.86
#